data_AF-A0A1M6HAL2-F1
#
_entry.id   AF-A0A1M6HAL2-F1
#
_cell.length_a   1.000
_cell.length_b   1.000
_cell.length_c   1.000
_cell.angle_alpha   90.00
_cell.angle_beta   90.00
_cell.angle_gamma   90.00
#
_symmetry.space_group_name_H-M   'P 1'
#
loop_
_entity.id
_entity.type
_entity.pdbx_description
1 polymer ?
#
loop_
_entity_poly.entity_id
_entity_poly.type
_entity_poly.pdbx_seq_one_letter_code
_entity_poly.pdbx_strand_id
1 'polypeptide(L)'
;MRELSTWPCLALASLTLSLASCSWRITSVDPSKIQTLYHEVDEHATVVPAKYGREYTLNGNMVARYQDFDLALVKTVHVPKELATRKLTAGSHYFYEIRNHEGFLLATFQISPETKEENSTVKINRYEYHFAPGHTPGSVIIFLPYDQMAAHSAQFPDKQLTHI
;
A
#
# COMPACT_ATOMS: atom_id res chain seq x y z
N MET A 1 26.16 -32.57 81.04
CA MET A 1 24.94 -32.28 80.25
C MET A 1 25.01 -30.83 79.80
N ARG A 2 25.07 -30.61 78.48
CA ARG A 2 24.57 -29.49 77.67
C ARG A 2 25.01 -28.06 78.02
N GLU A 3 25.22 -27.13 77.10
CA GLU A 3 25.60 -27.07 75.68
C GLU A 3 25.80 -25.57 75.38
N LEU A 4 26.70 -25.24 74.44
CA LEU A 4 27.08 -23.88 74.05
C LEU A 4 25.90 -23.11 73.41
N SER A 5 25.71 -21.86 73.82
CA SER A 5 24.80 -20.91 73.17
C SER A 5 25.60 -19.76 72.57
N THR A 6 26.06 -19.95 71.34
CA THR A 6 26.65 -18.91 70.50
C THR A 6 25.58 -18.44 69.51
N TRP A 7 25.21 -17.17 69.61
CA TRP A 7 24.27 -16.52 68.70
C TRP A 7 24.99 -16.19 67.38
N PRO A 8 24.45 -16.58 66.21
CA PRO A 8 24.94 -16.06 64.95
C PRO A 8 24.20 -14.78 64.57
N CYS A 9 24.98 -13.74 64.24
CA CYS A 9 24.53 -12.54 63.56
C CYS A 9 23.82 -12.91 62.24
N LEU A 10 22.54 -12.53 62.11
CA LEU A 10 21.83 -12.54 60.83
C LEU A 10 22.42 -11.46 59.92
N ALA A 11 23.38 -11.84 59.09
CA ALA A 11 23.83 -11.02 57.97
C ALA A 11 22.74 -11.05 56.87
N LEU A 12 22.00 -9.95 56.76
CA LEU A 12 21.11 -9.67 55.63
C LEU A 12 21.93 -9.62 54.34
N ALA A 13 21.91 -10.71 53.57
CA ALA A 13 22.39 -10.73 52.20
C ALA A 13 21.43 -9.91 51.33
N SER A 14 21.81 -8.66 51.04
CA SER A 14 21.13 -7.79 50.09
C SER A 14 21.43 -8.30 48.68
N LEU A 15 20.47 -9.03 48.11
CA LEU A 15 20.46 -9.44 46.72
C LEU A 15 20.32 -8.18 45.84
N THR A 16 21.43 -7.63 45.37
CA THR A 16 21.40 -6.57 44.36
C THR A 16 20.93 -7.18 43.06
N LEU A 17 19.63 -7.00 42.77
CA LEU A 17 19.09 -7.20 41.43
C LEU A 17 19.84 -6.23 40.51
N SER A 18 20.89 -6.73 39.87
CA SER A 18 21.49 -6.11 38.70
C SER A 18 20.43 -6.11 37.61
N LEU A 19 19.63 -5.05 37.58
CA LEU A 19 18.88 -4.63 36.41
C LEU A 19 19.92 -4.42 35.31
N ALA A 20 20.22 -5.49 34.58
CA ALA A 20 20.87 -5.38 33.29
C ALA A 20 19.97 -4.46 32.47
N SER A 21 20.36 -3.19 32.41
CA SER A 21 19.78 -2.23 31.50
C SER A 21 20.02 -2.80 30.12
N CYS A 22 19.03 -3.49 29.58
CA CYS A 22 18.83 -3.55 28.14
C CYS A 22 18.61 -2.11 27.70
N SER A 23 19.70 -1.37 27.54
CA SER A 23 19.70 -0.15 26.74
C SER A 23 19.34 -0.62 25.34
N TRP A 24 18.04 -0.66 25.06
CA TRP A 24 17.52 -0.69 23.72
C TRP A 24 18.15 0.52 23.06
N ARG A 25 19.20 0.28 22.27
CA ARG A 25 19.71 1.26 21.33
C ARG A 25 18.53 1.53 20.42
N ILE A 26 17.78 2.58 20.72
CA ILE A 26 16.97 3.27 19.75
C ILE A 26 18.00 3.87 18.81
N THR A 27 18.46 3.06 17.85
CA THR A 27 19.03 3.60 16.63
C THR A 27 17.95 4.52 16.10
N SER A 28 18.20 5.84 16.16
CA SER A 28 17.33 6.84 15.57
C SER A 28 17.21 6.49 14.09
N VAL A 29 16.07 5.90 13.74
CA VAL A 29 15.64 5.60 12.38
C VAL A 29 15.61 6.96 11.67
N ASP A 30 16.55 7.18 10.75
CA ASP A 30 16.63 8.41 9.98
C ASP A 30 15.54 8.40 8.90
N PRO A 31 14.47 9.21 9.02
CA PRO A 31 13.35 9.21 8.09
C PRO A 31 13.74 9.71 6.70
N SER A 32 14.90 10.35 6.53
CA SER A 32 15.36 10.83 5.22
C SER A 32 15.67 9.70 4.22
N LYS A 33 15.75 8.44 4.67
CA LYS A 33 15.95 7.29 3.78
C LYS A 33 14.66 6.75 3.16
N ILE A 34 13.49 7.26 3.56
CA ILE A 34 12.23 6.96 2.86
C ILE A 34 12.22 7.76 1.56
N GLN A 35 12.30 7.06 0.43
CA GLN A 35 12.26 7.70 -0.89
C GLN A 35 10.81 7.84 -1.32
N THR A 36 10.39 9.06 -1.66
CA THR A 36 9.08 9.33 -2.24
C THR A 36 9.26 9.83 -3.66
N LEU A 37 8.64 9.15 -4.61
CA LEU A 37 8.56 9.56 -6.01
C LEU A 37 7.12 9.98 -6.31
N TYR A 38 6.95 11.18 -6.86
CA TYR A 38 5.68 11.65 -7.38
C TYR A 38 5.68 11.52 -8.89
N HIS A 39 4.55 11.06 -9.43
CA HIS A 39 4.34 10.89 -10.87
C HIS A 39 3.33 11.95 -11.29
N GLU A 40 3.78 12.90 -12.10
CA GLU A 40 2.90 13.91 -12.68
C GLU A 40 2.12 13.30 -13.84
N VAL A 41 0.81 13.54 -13.84
CA VAL A 41 -0.10 13.11 -14.89
C VAL A 41 -0.75 14.36 -15.45
N ASP A 42 -0.38 14.73 -16.66
CA ASP A 42 -0.80 15.96 -17.32
C ASP A 42 -1.62 15.65 -18.60
N GLU A 43 -1.92 16.70 -19.37
CA GLU A 43 -2.69 16.59 -20.62
C GLU A 43 -1.96 15.83 -21.75
N HIS A 44 -0.65 15.59 -21.60
CA HIS A 44 0.19 14.83 -22.54
C HIS A 44 0.42 13.38 -22.09
N ALA A 45 -0.32 12.91 -21.08
CA ALA A 45 -0.21 11.54 -20.60
C ALA A 45 -0.40 10.51 -21.73
N THR A 46 0.44 9.48 -21.72
CA THR A 46 0.25 8.33 -22.61
C THR A 46 -0.97 7.54 -22.15
N VAL A 47 -2.01 7.54 -22.98
CA VAL A 47 -3.26 6.83 -22.70
C VAL A 47 -3.20 5.41 -23.23
N VAL A 48 -3.34 4.43 -22.33
CA VAL A 48 -3.42 3.01 -22.65
C VAL A 48 -4.87 2.55 -22.52
N PRO A 49 -5.51 2.06 -23.59
CA PRO A 49 -6.86 1.49 -23.49
C PRO A 49 -6.87 0.29 -22.54
N ALA A 50 -7.69 0.37 -21.50
CA ALA A 50 -7.73 -0.61 -20.43
C ALA A 50 -8.94 -1.56 -20.57
N LYS A 51 -8.79 -2.77 -20.04
CA LYS A 51 -9.81 -3.82 -20.00
C LYS A 51 -9.81 -4.45 -18.62
N TYR A 52 -11.00 -4.85 -18.16
CA TYR A 52 -11.14 -5.56 -16.89
C TYR A 52 -10.42 -6.92 -16.91
N GLY A 53 -9.88 -7.32 -15.77
CA GLY A 53 -9.14 -8.58 -15.58
C GLY A 53 -7.75 -8.60 -16.21
N ARG A 54 -7.23 -7.47 -16.71
CA ARG A 54 -5.86 -7.35 -17.22
C ARG A 54 -4.96 -6.61 -16.23
N GLU A 55 -3.70 -7.04 -16.19
CA GLU A 55 -2.65 -6.39 -15.40
C GLU A 55 -2.07 -5.19 -16.14
N TYR A 56 -1.96 -4.06 -15.44
CA TYR A 56 -1.36 -2.83 -15.93
C TYR A 56 -0.23 -2.39 -15.02
N THR A 57 0.94 -2.12 -15.61
CA THR A 57 2.04 -1.41 -14.94
C THR A 57 2.01 0.04 -15.42
N LEU A 58 1.66 0.96 -14.53
CA LEU A 58 1.61 2.39 -14.82
C LEU A 58 2.85 3.04 -14.20
N ASN A 59 3.53 3.91 -14.96
CA ASN A 59 4.71 4.62 -14.47
C ASN A 59 4.84 5.96 -15.20
N GLY A 60 5.25 7.01 -14.48
CA GLY A 60 5.37 8.35 -15.02
C GLY A 60 4.03 8.88 -15.53
N ASN A 61 4.07 9.59 -16.66
CA ASN A 61 2.93 10.26 -17.26
C ASN A 61 2.06 9.30 -18.09
N MET A 62 1.48 8.28 -17.44
CA MET A 62 0.66 7.24 -18.07
C MET A 62 -0.70 7.09 -17.41
N VAL A 63 -1.73 6.84 -18.22
CA VAL A 63 -3.10 6.61 -17.78
C VAL A 63 -3.64 5.33 -18.41
N ALA A 64 -4.18 4.43 -17.59
CA ALA A 64 -5.02 3.33 -18.07
C ALA A 64 -6.47 3.82 -18.19
N ARG A 65 -6.98 3.88 -19.41
CA ARG A 65 -8.32 4.40 -19.71
C ARG A 65 -9.35 3.29 -19.80
N TYR A 66 -10.23 3.23 -18.80
CA TYR A 66 -11.44 2.43 -18.84
C TYR A 66 -12.56 3.24 -19.51
N GLN A 67 -13.70 2.61 -19.78
CA GLN A 67 -14.80 3.30 -20.46
C GLN A 67 -15.36 4.47 -19.63
N ASP A 68 -15.31 4.39 -18.31
CA ASP A 68 -15.97 5.33 -17.40
C ASP A 68 -15.03 6.06 -16.43
N PHE A 69 -13.75 5.72 -16.43
CA PHE A 69 -12.72 6.41 -15.64
C PHE A 69 -11.31 6.19 -16.20
N ASP A 70 -10.40 7.04 -15.74
CA ASP A 70 -8.97 6.98 -15.97
C ASP A 70 -8.27 6.58 -14.67
N LEU A 71 -7.33 5.64 -14.75
CA LEU A 71 -6.49 5.20 -13.64
C LEU A 71 -5.05 5.67 -13.86
N ALA A 72 -4.44 6.26 -12.84
CA ALA A 72 -3.02 6.63 -12.86
C ALA A 72 -2.31 6.29 -11.55
N LEU A 73 -1.02 5.95 -11.64
CA LEU A 73 -0.12 5.91 -10.50
C LEU A 73 0.39 7.34 -10.25
N VAL A 74 0.19 7.88 -9.05
CA VAL A 74 0.58 9.28 -8.74
C VAL A 74 1.71 9.39 -7.73
N LYS A 75 1.93 8.33 -6.94
CA LYS A 75 2.96 8.34 -5.90
C LYS A 75 3.48 6.94 -5.62
N THR A 76 4.79 6.84 -5.42
CA THR A 76 5.47 5.65 -4.92
C THR A 76 6.29 6.01 -3.69
N VAL A 77 6.15 5.24 -2.61
CA VAL A 77 6.94 5.40 -1.40
C VAL A 77 7.75 4.13 -1.18
N HIS A 78 9.07 4.25 -1.14
CA HIS A 78 9.96 3.14 -0.84
C HIS A 78 10.42 3.22 0.62
N VAL A 79 10.03 2.22 1.40
CA VAL A 79 10.40 2.07 2.80
C VAL A 79 11.51 1.02 2.90
N PRO A 80 12.74 1.40 3.24
CA PRO A 80 13.83 0.44 3.39
C PRO A 80 13.64 -0.41 4.66
N LYS A 81 14.24 -1.60 4.68
CA LYS A 81 14.02 -2.60 5.74
C LYS A 81 14.40 -2.10 7.13
N GLU A 82 15.42 -1.25 7.23
CA GLU A 82 15.94 -0.73 8.49
C GLU A 82 14.99 0.29 9.15
N LEU A 83 14.05 0.85 8.38
CA LEU A 83 13.05 1.80 8.87
C LEU A 83 11.66 1.18 9.02
N ALA A 84 11.51 -0.13 8.74
CA ALA A 84 10.26 -0.81 8.91
C ALA A 84 9.85 -0.83 10.39
N THR A 85 8.60 -0.48 10.66
CA THR A 85 8.01 -0.49 11.99
C THR A 85 6.78 -1.38 11.99
N ARG A 86 6.16 -1.60 13.15
CA ARG A 86 4.86 -2.29 13.23
C ARG A 86 3.74 -1.60 12.43
N LYS A 87 3.90 -0.31 12.08
CA LYS A 87 2.89 0.49 11.37
C LYS A 87 3.29 0.83 9.93
N LEU A 88 4.51 0.48 9.52
CA LEU A 88 5.04 0.80 8.20
C LEU A 88 5.94 -0.34 7.74
N THR A 89 5.41 -1.17 6.85
CA THR A 89 6.16 -2.29 6.29
C THR A 89 7.21 -1.84 5.29
N ALA A 90 8.33 -2.57 5.31
CA ALA A 90 9.38 -2.45 4.31
C ALA A 90 8.83 -2.79 2.91
N GLY A 91 9.29 -2.06 1.91
CA GLY A 91 8.94 -2.27 0.51
C GLY A 91 8.40 -1.02 -0.15
N SER A 92 7.91 -1.20 -1.38
CA SER A 92 7.32 -0.12 -2.16
C SER A 92 5.81 -0.11 -1.98
N HIS A 93 5.28 1.08 -1.67
CA HIS A 93 3.87 1.40 -1.56
C HIS A 93 3.47 2.24 -2.77
N TYR A 94 2.43 1.84 -3.47
CA TYR A 94 1.97 2.44 -4.73
C TYR A 94 0.60 3.08 -4.52
N PHE A 95 0.47 4.35 -4.85
CA PHE A 95 -0.74 5.13 -4.65
C PHE A 95 -1.33 5.51 -6.00
N TYR A 96 -2.58 5.15 -6.19
CA TYR A 96 -3.31 5.36 -7.42
C TYR A 96 -4.44 6.35 -7.23
N GLU A 97 -4.70 7.07 -8.31
CA GLU A 97 -5.87 7.92 -8.45
C GLU A 97 -6.75 7.39 -9.57
N ILE A 98 -8.05 7.49 -9.32
CA ILE A 98 -9.11 7.21 -10.28
C ILE A 98 -9.77 8.55 -10.55
N ARG A 99 -9.78 8.96 -11.81
CA ARG A 99 -10.33 10.24 -12.26
C ARG A 99 -11.40 9.99 -13.33
N ASN A 100 -12.34 10.91 -13.50
CA ASN A 100 -13.14 10.90 -14.71
C ASN A 100 -12.30 11.42 -15.91
N HIS A 101 -12.85 11.32 -17.11
CA HIS A 101 -12.15 11.73 -18.35
C HIS A 101 -11.91 13.25 -18.42
N GLU A 102 -12.61 14.03 -17.60
CA GLU A 102 -12.40 15.46 -17.42
C GLU A 102 -11.30 15.77 -16.38
N GLY A 103 -10.70 14.76 -15.74
CA GLY A 103 -9.58 14.87 -14.81
C GLY A 103 -9.98 15.07 -13.34
N PHE A 104 -11.27 15.07 -12.99
CA PHE A 104 -11.73 15.17 -11.60
C PHE A 104 -11.49 13.87 -10.84
N LEU A 105 -10.93 13.99 -9.63
CA LEU A 105 -10.68 12.85 -8.74
C LEU A 105 -11.99 12.22 -8.27
N LEU A 106 -12.14 10.92 -8.54
CA LEU A 106 -13.26 10.09 -8.10
C LEU A 106 -12.88 9.29 -6.85
N ALA A 107 -11.68 8.71 -6.82
CA ALA A 107 -11.21 7.89 -5.71
C ALA A 107 -9.69 7.72 -5.70
N THR A 108 -9.17 7.23 -4.57
CA THR A 108 -7.77 6.85 -4.39
C THR A 108 -7.66 5.50 -3.73
N PHE A 109 -6.66 4.69 -4.08
CA PHE A 109 -6.34 3.48 -3.35
C PHE A 109 -4.83 3.23 -3.32
N GLN A 110 -4.41 2.32 -2.46
CA GLN A 110 -3.00 1.95 -2.31
C GLN A 110 -2.79 0.45 -2.46
N ILE A 111 -1.69 0.09 -3.11
CA ILE A 111 -1.15 -1.27 -3.09
C ILE A 111 0.15 -1.21 -2.28
N SER A 112 0.15 -1.87 -1.13
CA SER A 112 1.29 -1.96 -0.23
C SER A 112 1.74 -3.42 -0.09
N PRO A 113 2.93 -3.67 0.48
CA PRO A 113 3.35 -5.02 0.82
C PRO A 113 2.36 -5.78 1.73
N GLU A 114 1.61 -5.06 2.58
CA GLU A 114 0.58 -5.63 3.46
C GLU A 114 -0.70 -5.99 2.71
N THR A 115 -1.09 -5.18 1.74
CA THR A 115 -2.31 -5.38 0.95
C THR A 115 -2.07 -6.22 -0.31
N LYS A 116 -0.90 -6.86 -0.45
CA LYS A 116 -0.56 -7.69 -1.61
C LYS A 116 -1.49 -8.89 -1.83
N GLU A 117 -2.28 -9.27 -0.84
CA GLU A 117 -3.25 -10.35 -0.93
C GLU A 117 -4.69 -9.85 -0.77
N GLU A 118 -4.88 -8.56 -0.53
CA GLU A 118 -6.19 -7.98 -0.24
C GLU A 118 -6.72 -7.18 -1.43
N ASN A 119 -7.91 -7.56 -1.88
CA ASN A 119 -8.61 -6.80 -2.90
C ASN A 119 -9.21 -5.54 -2.27
N SER A 120 -8.87 -4.37 -2.82
CA SER A 120 -9.56 -3.13 -2.48
C SER A 120 -10.82 -3.00 -3.31
N THR A 121 -11.87 -2.43 -2.73
CA THR A 121 -13.14 -2.21 -3.43
C THR A 121 -13.43 -0.71 -3.50
N VAL A 122 -13.71 -0.20 -4.70
CA VAL A 122 -14.07 1.22 -4.93
C VAL A 122 -15.38 1.28 -5.68
N LYS A 123 -16.30 2.13 -5.21
CA LYS A 123 -17.54 2.44 -5.92
C LYS A 123 -17.34 3.65 -6.81
N ILE A 124 -17.57 3.48 -8.10
CA ILE A 124 -17.57 4.58 -9.07
C ILE A 124 -18.94 4.57 -9.75
N ASN A 125 -19.66 5.69 -9.62
CA ASN A 125 -21.05 5.78 -10.02
C ASN A 125 -21.91 4.71 -9.31
N ARG A 126 -22.52 3.80 -10.07
CA ARG A 126 -23.35 2.70 -9.57
C ARG A 126 -22.62 1.35 -9.53
N TYR A 127 -21.36 1.32 -9.94
CA TYR A 127 -20.59 0.08 -10.08
C TYR A 127 -19.56 -0.06 -8.98
N GLU A 128 -19.33 -1.30 -8.57
CA GLU A 128 -18.34 -1.68 -7.59
C GLU A 128 -17.17 -2.37 -8.29
N TYR A 129 -15.99 -1.77 -8.20
CA TYR A 129 -14.76 -2.24 -8.83
C TYR A 129 -13.84 -2.86 -7.79
N HIS A 130 -13.23 -3.99 -8.13
CA HIS A 130 -12.23 -4.64 -7.28
C HIS A 130 -10.84 -4.43 -7.86
N PHE A 131 -9.91 -3.98 -7.03
CA PHE A 131 -8.53 -3.69 -7.36
C PHE A 131 -7.67 -4.71 -6.66
N ALA A 132 -6.95 -5.49 -7.45
CA ALA A 132 -5.98 -6.45 -6.96
C ALA A 132 -4.57 -6.03 -7.39
N PRO A 133 -3.55 -6.32 -6.57
CA PRO A 133 -2.17 -6.25 -7.01
C PRO A 133 -1.91 -7.24 -8.15
N GLY A 134 -1.16 -6.82 -9.16
CA GLY A 134 -0.68 -7.72 -10.20
C GLY A 134 0.60 -8.47 -9.81
N HIS A 135 1.14 -9.25 -10.74
CA HIS A 135 2.33 -10.07 -10.51
C HIS A 135 3.61 -9.25 -10.44
N THR A 136 3.63 -8.10 -11.12
CA THR A 136 4.78 -7.20 -11.13
C THR A 136 4.63 -6.09 -10.06
N PRO A 137 5.73 -5.63 -9.41
CA PRO A 137 5.64 -4.58 -8.41
C PRO A 137 5.01 -3.30 -8.96
N GLY A 138 3.97 -2.80 -8.29
CA GLY A 138 3.28 -1.59 -8.73
C GLY A 138 2.41 -1.81 -9.98
N SER A 139 2.06 -3.06 -10.28
CA SER A 139 0.99 -3.34 -11.22
C SER A 139 -0.32 -3.57 -10.50
N VAL A 140 -1.40 -3.37 -11.24
CA VAL A 140 -2.77 -3.49 -10.74
C VAL A 140 -3.65 -4.21 -11.76
N ILE A 141 -4.57 -5.01 -11.25
CA ILE A 141 -5.63 -5.65 -12.00
C ILE A 141 -6.96 -5.11 -11.48
N ILE A 142 -7.80 -4.61 -12.37
CA ILE A 142 -9.14 -4.13 -12.01
C ILE A 142 -10.17 -5.11 -12.53
N PHE A 143 -11.06 -5.55 -11.65
CA PHE A 143 -12.19 -6.41 -11.98
C PHE A 143 -13.50 -5.66 -11.81
N LEU A 144 -14.39 -5.86 -12.75
CA LEU A 144 -15.80 -5.53 -12.61
C LEU A 144 -16.57 -6.86 -12.42
N PRO A 145 -17.37 -7.02 -11.36
CA PRO A 145 -18.16 -8.22 -11.14
C PRO A 145 -19.03 -8.60 -12.36
N TYR A 146 -19.15 -9.91 -12.62
CA TYR A 146 -19.82 -10.41 -13.82
C TYR A 146 -21.29 -10.00 -13.92
N ASP A 147 -21.99 -9.94 -12.79
CA ASP A 147 -23.36 -9.46 -12.67
C ASP A 147 -23.52 -7.97 -13.02
N GLN A 148 -22.44 -7.19 -12.90
CA GLN A 148 -22.40 -5.78 -13.26
C GLN A 148 -21.94 -5.53 -14.71
N MET A 149 -21.16 -6.45 -15.30
CA MET A 149 -20.58 -6.30 -16.63
C MET A 149 -21.61 -6.03 -17.74
N ALA A 150 -22.74 -6.73 -17.74
CA ALA A 150 -23.77 -6.56 -18.76
C ALA A 150 -24.41 -5.17 -18.69
N ALA A 151 -24.74 -4.71 -17.48
CA ALA A 151 -25.32 -3.38 -17.26
C ALA A 151 -24.30 -2.26 -17.56
N HIS A 152 -23.02 -2.49 -17.25
CA HIS A 152 -21.92 -1.58 -17.58
C HIS A 152 -21.74 -1.44 -19.09
N SER A 153 -21.62 -2.57 -19.80
CA SER A 153 -21.48 -2.60 -21.27
C SER A 153 -22.66 -1.96 -22.00
N ALA A 154 -23.88 -2.08 -21.45
CA ALA A 154 -25.06 -1.43 -22.01
C ALA A 154 -25.07 0.09 -21.80
N GLN A 155 -24.49 0.58 -20.69
CA GLN A 155 -24.37 2.01 -20.39
C GLN A 155 -23.25 2.68 -21.17
N PHE A 156 -22.16 1.95 -21.38
CA PHE A 156 -20.99 2.38 -22.14
C PHE A 156 -20.85 1.45 -23.35
N PRO A 157 -21.79 1.50 -24.32
CA PRO A 157 -21.65 0.71 -25.53
C PRO A 157 -20.31 1.07 -26.14
N ASP A 158 -19.53 0.07 -26.56
CA ASP A 158 -18.24 0.27 -27.24
C ASP A 158 -18.46 1.25 -28.38
N LYS A 159 -18.25 2.54 -28.10
CA LYS A 159 -17.89 3.52 -29.11
C LYS A 159 -16.53 3.01 -29.51
N GLN A 160 -16.50 2.18 -30.55
CA GLN A 160 -15.26 1.74 -31.14
C GLN A 160 -14.38 2.98 -31.21
N LEU A 161 -13.30 2.97 -30.42
CA LEU A 161 -12.21 3.93 -30.51
C LEU A 161 -11.74 3.76 -31.96
N THR A 162 -12.32 4.59 -32.81
CA THR A 162 -12.06 4.59 -34.24
C THR A 162 -10.60 4.99 -34.30
N HIS A 163 -9.77 4.06 -34.77
CA HIS A 163 -8.35 4.27 -34.97
C HIS A 163 -8.12 5.67 -35.58
N ILE A 164 -7.52 6.57 -34.79
CA ILE A 164 -6.88 7.79 -35.29
C ILE A 164 -5.39 7.51 -35.31
#